data_AF-A0A3M2XS09-F1
#
_entry.id   AF-A0A3M2XS09-F1
#
_cell.length_a   1.000
_cell.length_b   1.000
_cell.length_c   1.000
_cell.angle_alpha   90.00
_cell.angle_beta   90.00
_cell.angle_gamma   90.00
#
_symmetry.space_group_name_H-M   'P 1'
#
loop_
_entity.id
_entity.type
_entity.pdbx_description
1 polymer ?
#
loop_
_entity_poly.entity_id
_entity_poly.type
_entity_poly.pdbx_seq_one_letter_code
_entity_poly.pdbx_strand_id
1 'polypeptide(L)'
;QLSLQGVMPLFGYGSRMKSGAYMPTNHHMNLATWHTINAVYSQKSQLALGSMRYDIEDTGGIDRLFKLIEQRAGHWLAMEVEETKIQLTHTENRHLPMDRVEAGLSVDLSRVMFEAAIDAQLERVRNSVTTLLNDAGVSVEQVNTVFF
;
A
#
# COMPACT_ATOMS: atom_id res chain seq x y z
N GLN A 1 -1.84 1.95 3.30
CA GLN A 1 -0.91 3.06 3.52
C GLN A 1 0.54 2.64 3.26
N LEU A 2 1.14 1.74 4.05
CA LEU A 2 2.50 1.23 3.79
C LEU A 2 2.65 0.60 2.39
N SER A 3 1.67 -0.18 1.94
CA SER A 3 1.67 -0.74 0.57
C SER A 3 1.86 0.35 -0.51
N LEU A 4 1.05 1.41 -0.45
CA LEU A 4 1.05 2.48 -1.46
C LEU A 4 2.33 3.33 -1.42
N GLN A 5 2.83 3.64 -0.22
CA GLN A 5 3.98 4.53 -0.06
C GLN A 5 5.32 3.80 -0.19
N GLY A 6 5.41 2.58 0.34
CA GLY A 6 6.66 1.82 0.41
C GLY A 6 6.85 0.84 -0.74
N VAL A 7 5.78 0.24 -1.26
CA VAL A 7 5.91 -0.89 -2.21
C VAL A 7 5.45 -0.52 -3.63
N MET A 8 4.29 0.13 -3.76
CA MET A 8 3.71 0.47 -5.06
C MET A 8 4.57 1.38 -5.95
N PRO A 9 5.50 2.22 -5.44
CA PRO A 9 6.41 2.96 -6.32
C PRO A 9 7.28 2.06 -7.21
N LEU A 10 7.67 0.86 -6.73
CA LEU A 10 8.37 -0.13 -7.55
C LEU A 10 7.54 -0.61 -8.74
N PHE A 11 6.22 -0.44 -8.67
CA PHE A 11 5.22 -0.84 -9.66
C PHE A 11 4.63 0.37 -10.40
N GLY A 12 5.31 1.52 -10.39
CA GLY A 12 4.93 2.71 -11.16
C GLY A 12 3.91 3.63 -10.48
N TYR A 13 3.65 3.45 -9.18
CA TYR A 13 2.82 4.39 -8.44
C TYR A 13 3.51 5.76 -8.32
N GLY A 14 2.82 6.82 -8.71
CA GLY A 14 3.38 8.18 -8.75
C GLY A 14 4.16 8.51 -10.02
N SER A 15 4.30 7.55 -10.95
CA SER A 15 4.94 7.78 -12.25
C SER A 15 4.15 8.75 -13.13
N ARG A 16 4.84 9.33 -14.12
CA ARG A 16 4.26 10.25 -15.09
C ARG A 16 3.96 9.56 -16.42
N MET A 17 2.92 10.06 -17.07
CA MET A 17 2.63 9.81 -18.47
C MET A 17 3.48 10.73 -19.34
N LYS A 18 3.71 10.36 -20.60
CA LYS A 18 4.37 11.19 -21.63
C LYS A 18 3.69 12.53 -21.85
N SER A 19 2.39 12.64 -21.51
CA SER A 19 1.64 13.90 -21.51
C SER A 19 1.98 14.84 -20.34
N GLY A 20 2.81 14.40 -19.38
CA GLY A 20 3.14 15.10 -18.14
C GLY A 20 2.15 14.87 -16.99
N ALA A 21 0.98 14.28 -17.27
CA ALA A 21 -0.01 13.92 -16.26
C ALA A 21 0.49 12.78 -15.35
N TYR A 22 -0.07 12.68 -14.14
CA TYR A 22 0.16 11.53 -13.28
C TYR A 22 -0.54 10.29 -13.81
N MET A 23 0.10 9.13 -13.64
CA MET A 23 -0.50 7.85 -13.95
C MET A 23 -1.76 7.60 -13.10
N PRO A 24 -2.84 7.07 -13.69
CA PRO A 24 -4.00 6.60 -12.92
C PRO A 24 -3.63 5.56 -11.86
N THR A 25 -4.09 5.74 -10.63
CA THR A 25 -3.67 4.95 -9.46
C THR A 25 -4.62 3.79 -9.11
N ASN A 26 -5.70 3.61 -9.86
CA ASN A 26 -6.76 2.64 -9.50
C ASN A 26 -6.25 1.20 -9.38
N HIS A 27 -5.31 0.79 -10.24
CA HIS A 27 -4.71 -0.55 -10.17
C HIS A 27 -3.89 -0.76 -8.89
N HIS A 28 -3.10 0.24 -8.50
CA HIS A 28 -2.33 0.21 -7.24
C HIS A 28 -3.25 0.21 -6.03
N MET A 29 -4.33 1.00 -6.05
CA MET A 29 -5.34 1.01 -4.97
C MET A 29 -6.02 -0.35 -4.81
N ASN A 30 -6.37 -1.01 -5.92
CA ASN A 30 -6.97 -2.33 -5.89
C ASN A 30 -6.01 -3.40 -5.36
N LEU A 31 -4.71 -3.28 -5.62
CA LEU A 31 -3.67 -4.16 -5.10
C LEU A 31 -3.36 -3.93 -3.61
N ALA A 32 -3.52 -2.69 -3.14
CA ALA A 32 -3.28 -2.33 -1.74
C ALA A 32 -4.38 -2.77 -0.77
N THR A 33 -5.50 -3.30 -1.29
CA THR A 33 -6.68 -3.67 -0.51
C THR A 33 -7.09 -5.11 -0.82
N TRP A 34 -6.97 -6.00 0.17
CA TRP A 34 -7.13 -7.46 -0.01
C TRP A 34 -8.35 -7.87 -0.85
N HIS A 35 -9.55 -7.37 -0.50
CA HIS A 35 -10.80 -7.77 -1.14
C HIS A 35 -10.97 -7.24 -2.57
N THR A 36 -10.19 -6.24 -2.99
CA THR A 36 -10.27 -5.67 -4.35
C THR A 36 -9.20 -6.21 -5.30
N ILE A 37 -8.25 -7.02 -4.81
CA ILE A 37 -7.13 -7.54 -5.64
C ILE A 37 -7.66 -8.26 -6.88
N ASN A 38 -8.76 -9.01 -6.78
CA ASN A 38 -9.33 -9.71 -7.92
C ASN A 38 -9.72 -8.80 -9.10
N ALA A 39 -10.01 -7.51 -8.85
CA ALA A 39 -10.36 -6.56 -9.89
C ALA A 39 -9.21 -6.34 -10.89
N VAL A 40 -7.95 -6.44 -10.47
CA VAL A 40 -6.80 -6.24 -11.36
C VAL A 40 -6.59 -7.38 -12.35
N TYR A 41 -7.14 -8.57 -12.07
CA TYR A 41 -7.02 -9.73 -12.97
C TYR A 41 -8.07 -9.75 -14.09
N SER A 42 -9.07 -8.87 -14.05
CA SER A 42 -10.09 -8.83 -15.10
C SER A 42 -9.49 -8.48 -16.46
N GLN A 43 -10.06 -9.01 -17.54
CA GLN A 43 -9.63 -8.69 -18.91
C GLN A 43 -9.67 -7.19 -19.19
N LYS A 44 -10.69 -6.49 -18.69
CA LYS A 44 -10.81 -5.04 -18.79
C LYS A 44 -9.61 -4.32 -18.16
N SER A 45 -9.20 -4.74 -16.96
CA SER A 45 -8.04 -4.17 -16.27
C SER A 45 -6.75 -4.42 -17.04
N GLN A 46 -6.55 -5.61 -17.58
CA GLN A 46 -5.37 -5.95 -18.36
C GLN A 46 -5.28 -5.15 -19.67
N LEU A 47 -6.40 -4.97 -20.38
CA LEU A 47 -6.45 -4.15 -21.59
C LEU A 47 -6.14 -2.67 -21.29
N ALA A 48 -6.73 -2.13 -20.22
CA ALA A 48 -6.47 -0.74 -19.80
C ALA A 48 -5.01 -0.53 -19.39
N LEU A 49 -4.41 -1.51 -18.71
CA LEU A 49 -2.98 -1.46 -18.38
C LEU A 49 -2.12 -1.55 -19.64
N GLY A 50 -2.49 -2.45 -20.57
CA GLY A 50 -1.86 -2.63 -21.88
C GLY A 50 -1.72 -1.32 -22.65
N SER A 51 -2.80 -0.54 -22.74
CA SER A 51 -2.76 0.78 -23.39
C SER A 51 -1.87 1.77 -22.64
N MET A 52 -1.92 1.78 -21.29
CA MET A 52 -1.12 2.71 -20.49
C MET A 52 0.39 2.53 -20.66
N ARG A 53 0.86 1.31 -20.95
CA ARG A 53 2.29 1.04 -21.18
C ARG A 53 2.91 1.90 -22.28
N TYR A 54 2.14 2.23 -23.32
CA TYR A 54 2.62 3.04 -24.43
C TYR A 54 2.72 4.52 -24.08
N ASP A 55 1.96 4.96 -23.08
CA ASP A 55 1.81 6.36 -22.70
C ASP A 55 2.60 6.72 -21.43
N ILE A 56 3.26 5.77 -20.76
CA ILE A 56 4.10 6.01 -19.58
C ILE A 56 5.49 6.52 -20.00
N GLU A 57 6.08 7.40 -19.18
CA GLU A 57 7.45 7.92 -19.40
C GLU A 57 8.52 6.88 -19.02
N ASP A 58 8.42 6.29 -17.82
CA ASP A 58 9.27 5.20 -17.34
C ASP A 58 8.48 3.89 -17.31
N THR A 59 8.88 2.93 -18.15
CA THR A 59 8.18 1.66 -18.28
C THR A 59 8.56 0.65 -17.19
N GLY A 60 9.66 0.84 -16.46
CA GLY A 60 10.19 -0.20 -15.55
C GLY A 60 9.19 -0.62 -14.48
N GLY A 61 8.56 0.35 -13.81
CA GLY A 61 7.53 0.05 -12.80
C GLY A 61 6.28 -0.60 -13.39
N ILE A 62 5.87 -0.18 -14.58
CA ILE A 62 4.70 -0.74 -15.27
C ILE A 62 4.97 -2.18 -15.73
N ASP A 63 6.16 -2.46 -16.24
CA ASP A 63 6.56 -3.81 -16.66
C ASP A 63 6.56 -4.79 -15.47
N ARG A 64 6.99 -4.33 -14.28
CA ARG A 64 6.86 -5.10 -13.03
C ARG A 64 5.40 -5.31 -12.63
N LEU A 65 4.55 -4.30 -12.80
CA LEU A 65 3.12 -4.40 -12.51
C LEU A 65 2.43 -5.42 -13.42
N PHE A 66 2.78 -5.46 -14.71
CA PHE A 66 2.32 -6.51 -15.62
C PHE A 66 2.72 -7.90 -15.14
N LYS A 67 4.00 -8.12 -14.86
CA LYS A 67 4.50 -9.42 -14.37
C LYS A 67 3.75 -9.86 -13.11
N LEU A 68 3.52 -8.95 -12.16
CA LEU A 68 2.78 -9.23 -10.93
C LEU A 68 1.35 -9.70 -11.23
N ILE A 69 0.67 -9.05 -12.18
CA ILE A 69 -0.72 -9.36 -12.56
C ILE A 69 -0.79 -10.68 -13.34
N GLU A 70 0.11 -10.90 -14.31
CA GLU A 70 0.21 -12.11 -15.11
C GLU A 70 0.44 -13.36 -14.24
N GLN A 71 1.32 -13.24 -13.25
CA GLN A 71 1.60 -14.31 -12.29
C GLN A 71 0.52 -14.46 -11.20
N ARG A 72 -0.52 -13.61 -11.22
CA ARG A 72 -1.55 -13.54 -10.17
C ARG A 72 -0.98 -13.37 -8.76
N ALA A 73 0.13 -12.64 -8.65
CA ALA A 73 0.91 -12.50 -7.43
C ALA A 73 0.47 -11.34 -6.52
N GLY A 74 -0.66 -10.68 -6.80
CA GLY A 74 -1.16 -9.57 -5.98
C GLY A 74 -1.49 -9.96 -4.53
N HIS A 75 -2.08 -11.14 -4.30
CA HIS A 75 -2.33 -11.62 -2.92
C HIS A 75 -1.03 -11.97 -2.19
N TRP A 76 -0.05 -12.53 -2.90
CA TRP A 76 1.28 -12.76 -2.33
C TRP A 76 1.93 -11.43 -1.89
N LEU A 77 1.91 -10.41 -2.76
CA LEU A 77 2.44 -9.09 -2.41
C LEU A 77 1.73 -8.48 -1.20
N ALA A 78 0.40 -8.64 -1.12
CA ALA A 78 -0.36 -8.20 0.04
C ALA A 78 0.09 -8.91 1.33
N MET A 79 0.30 -10.23 1.29
CA MET A 79 0.82 -10.99 2.44
C MET A 79 2.22 -10.52 2.86
N GLU A 80 3.13 -10.30 1.90
CA GLU A 80 4.48 -9.77 2.21
C GLU A 80 4.42 -8.40 2.88
N VAL A 81 3.51 -7.53 2.44
CA VAL A 81 3.30 -6.23 3.05
C VAL A 81 2.74 -6.35 4.47
N GLU A 82 1.77 -7.24 4.72
CA GLU A 82 1.25 -7.46 6.07
C GLU A 82 2.32 -8.02 7.01
N GLU A 83 3.07 -9.02 6.55
CA GLU A 83 4.20 -9.58 7.30
C GLU A 83 5.24 -8.49 7.60
N THR A 84 5.47 -7.57 6.67
CA THR A 84 6.36 -6.42 6.88
C THR A 84 5.86 -5.51 7.99
N LYS A 85 4.57 -5.17 8.03
CA LYS A 85 4.02 -4.36 9.14
C LYS A 85 4.20 -5.03 10.50
N ILE A 86 3.98 -6.35 10.57
CA ILE A 86 4.17 -7.13 11.80
C ILE A 86 5.63 -7.03 12.25
N GLN A 87 6.59 -7.30 11.37
CA GLN A 87 8.00 -7.24 11.73
C GLN A 87 8.50 -5.83 12.08
N LEU A 88 8.00 -4.79 11.41
CA LEU A 88 8.31 -3.39 11.74
C LEU A 88 7.71 -2.94 13.08
N THR A 89 6.86 -3.75 13.70
CA THR A 89 6.46 -3.54 15.11
C THR A 89 7.62 -3.85 16.08
N HIS A 90 8.55 -4.71 15.67
CA HIS A 90 9.67 -5.19 16.50
C HIS A 90 11.05 -4.71 16.04
N THR A 91 11.18 -4.24 14.80
CA THR A 91 12.45 -3.86 14.18
C THR A 91 12.37 -2.45 13.59
N GLU A 92 13.52 -1.80 13.40
CA GLU A 92 13.58 -0.45 12.83
C GLU A 92 13.51 -0.44 11.30
N ASN A 93 14.08 -1.46 10.66
CA ASN A 93 14.13 -1.58 9.21
C ASN A 93 13.93 -3.03 8.81
N ARG A 94 13.32 -3.22 7.64
CA ARG A 94 13.16 -4.52 6.99
C ARG A 94 13.52 -4.41 5.52
N HIS A 95 14.41 -5.28 5.09
CA HIS A 95 14.66 -5.55 3.68
C HIS A 95 13.62 -6.55 3.16
N LEU A 96 12.89 -6.18 2.11
CA LEU A 96 11.90 -7.03 1.48
C LEU A 96 12.37 -7.43 0.07
N PRO A 97 12.91 -8.65 -0.13
CA PRO A 97 13.26 -9.17 -1.44
C PRO A 97 12.00 -9.48 -2.26
N MET A 98 12.06 -9.23 -3.57
CA MET A 98 10.95 -9.38 -4.53
C MET A 98 11.38 -10.11 -5.80
N ASP A 99 12.34 -11.04 -5.70
CA ASP A 99 12.87 -11.83 -6.81
C ASP A 99 11.80 -12.53 -7.66
N ARG A 100 10.65 -12.84 -7.05
CA ARG A 100 9.48 -13.40 -7.73
C ARG A 100 8.97 -12.52 -8.87
N VAL A 101 9.07 -11.20 -8.71
CA VAL A 101 8.64 -10.22 -9.72
C VAL A 101 9.77 -9.95 -10.71
N GLU A 102 10.96 -9.70 -10.20
CA GLU A 102 12.15 -9.39 -10.98
C GLU A 102 13.39 -9.75 -10.15
N ALA A 103 14.32 -10.50 -10.75
CA ALA A 103 15.53 -10.94 -10.04
C ALA A 103 16.34 -9.75 -9.52
N GLY A 104 16.69 -9.79 -8.24
CA GLY A 104 17.41 -8.70 -7.56
C GLY A 104 16.55 -7.49 -7.18
N LEU A 105 15.23 -7.52 -7.42
CA LEU A 105 14.33 -6.47 -6.95
C LEU A 105 14.15 -6.58 -5.45
N SER A 106 14.23 -5.45 -4.76
CA SER A 106 14.00 -5.37 -3.32
C SER A 106 13.54 -3.97 -2.91
N VAL A 107 12.99 -3.84 -1.71
CA VAL A 107 12.75 -2.54 -1.07
C VAL A 107 13.12 -2.58 0.40
N ASP A 108 13.75 -1.52 0.87
CA ASP A 108 13.99 -1.28 2.29
C ASP A 108 12.84 -0.45 2.86
N LEU A 109 12.22 -0.98 3.91
CA LEU A 109 11.07 -0.37 4.57
C LEU A 109 11.46 -0.08 6.02
N SER A 110 11.18 1.13 6.51
CA SER A 110 11.49 1.53 7.88
C SER A 110 10.25 1.65 8.75
N ARG A 111 10.42 1.48 10.07
CA ARG A 111 9.38 1.73 11.07
C ARG A 111 8.89 3.17 10.99
N VAL A 112 9.79 4.13 10.85
CA VAL A 112 9.46 5.56 10.71
C VAL A 112 8.51 5.79 9.52
N MET A 113 8.79 5.18 8.38
CA MET A 113 7.90 5.28 7.22
C MET A 113 6.55 4.58 7.47
N PHE A 114 6.55 3.43 8.14
CA PHE A 114 5.31 2.74 8.50
C PHE A 114 4.44 3.58 9.44
N GLU A 115 5.02 4.15 10.49
CA GLU A 115 4.34 5.03 11.45
C GLU A 115 3.77 6.28 10.74
N ALA A 116 4.58 6.94 9.91
CA ALA A 116 4.12 8.07 9.11
C ALA A 116 2.96 7.68 8.16
N ALA A 117 3.01 6.48 7.59
CA ALA A 117 1.95 6.00 6.70
C ALA A 117 0.61 5.80 7.44
N ILE A 118 0.63 5.40 8.72
CA ILE A 118 -0.59 5.13 9.51
C ILE A 118 -1.04 6.29 10.40
N ASP A 119 -0.23 7.35 10.53
CA ASP A 119 -0.47 8.46 11.46
C ASP A 119 -1.87 9.08 11.31
N ALA A 120 -2.29 9.39 10.08
CA ALA A 120 -3.63 9.91 9.82
C ALA A 120 -4.76 8.94 10.21
N GLN A 121 -4.52 7.63 10.19
CA GLN A 121 -5.50 6.64 10.66
C GLN A 121 -5.55 6.62 12.19
N LEU A 122 -4.39 6.66 12.85
CA LEU A 122 -4.29 6.74 14.30
C LEU A 122 -4.95 8.01 14.83
N GLU A 123 -4.77 9.13 14.14
CA GLU A 123 -5.37 10.41 14.53
C GLU A 123 -6.91 10.37 14.43
N ARG A 124 -7.46 9.70 13.42
CA ARG A 124 -8.92 9.47 13.37
C ARG A 124 -9.42 8.62 14.53
N VAL A 125 -8.68 7.59 14.93
CA VAL A 125 -9.04 6.75 16.09
C VAL A 125 -9.02 7.59 17.37
N ARG A 126 -7.97 8.39 17.60
CA ARG A 126 -7.88 9.29 18.76
C ARG A 126 -9.06 10.26 18.80
N ASN A 127 -9.37 10.90 17.67
CA ASN A 127 -10.51 11.81 17.58
C ASN A 127 -11.84 11.11 17.87
N SER A 128 -12.05 9.89 17.37
CA SER A 128 -13.26 9.12 17.68
C SER A 128 -13.38 8.80 19.18
N VAL A 129 -12.27 8.47 19.85
CA VAL A 129 -12.26 8.24 21.31
C VAL A 129 -12.58 9.53 22.06
N THR A 130 -11.98 10.65 21.68
CA THR A 130 -12.26 11.97 22.28
C THR A 130 -13.71 12.37 22.13
N THR A 131 -14.29 12.20 20.93
CA THR A 131 -15.71 12.46 20.69
C THR A 131 -16.60 11.57 21.56
N LEU A 132 -16.29 10.27 21.65
CA LEU A 132 -17.06 9.33 22.48
C LEU A 132 -17.07 9.73 23.96
N LEU A 133 -15.92 10.12 24.51
CA LEU A 133 -15.81 10.58 25.90
C LEU A 133 -16.60 11.86 26.15
N ASN A 134 -16.52 12.81 25.23
CA ASN A 134 -17.29 14.06 25.29
C ASN A 134 -18.80 13.80 25.24
N ASP A 135 -19.25 12.95 24.32
CA ASP A 135 -20.67 12.59 24.17
C ASP A 135 -21.20 11.87 25.43
N ALA A 136 -20.34 11.08 26.10
CA ALA A 136 -20.66 10.42 27.36
C ALA A 136 -20.57 11.37 28.58
N GLY A 137 -20.02 12.58 28.43
CA GLY A 137 -19.76 13.50 29.54
C GLY A 137 -18.72 12.98 30.54
N VAL A 138 -17.80 12.12 30.08
CA VAL A 138 -16.77 11.47 30.90
C VAL A 138 -15.41 12.05 30.53
N SER A 139 -14.65 12.54 31.52
CA SER A 139 -13.28 13.00 31.30
C SER A 139 -12.30 11.82 31.22
N VAL A 140 -11.13 12.04 30.61
CA VAL A 140 -10.10 11.00 30.46
C VAL A 140 -9.68 10.43 31.83
N GLU A 141 -9.64 11.27 32.86
CA GLU A 141 -9.27 10.88 34.23
C GLU A 141 -10.30 9.97 34.91
N GLN A 142 -11.53 9.93 34.40
CA GLN A 142 -12.60 9.07 34.90
C GLN A 142 -12.56 7.66 34.29
N VAL A 143 -11.70 7.41 33.30
CA VAL A 143 -11.50 6.09 32.70
C VAL A 143 -10.53 5.28 33.56
N ASN A 144 -11.04 4.27 34.28
CA ASN A 144 -10.20 3.46 35.18
C ASN A 144 -9.48 2.30 34.48
N THR A 145 -10.06 1.74 33.43
CA THR A 145 -9.54 0.54 32.77
C THR A 145 -9.85 0.58 31.27
N VAL A 146 -8.88 0.20 30.45
CA VAL A 146 -9.04 -0.02 29.00
C VAL A 146 -8.75 -1.49 28.70
N PHE A 147 -9.65 -2.14 27.96
CA PHE A 147 -9.47 -3.51 27.47
C PHE A 147 -9.15 -3.47 25.97
N PHE A 148 -8.18 -4.28 25.53
CA PHE A 148 -7.73 -4.37 24.14
C PHE A 148 -7.50 -5.83 23.73
#